data_AF-A0AAU3VQQ9-F1
#
_entry.id   AF-A0AAU3VQQ9-F1
#
_cell.length_a   1.000
_cell.length_b   1.000
_cell.length_c   1.000
_cell.angle_alpha   90.00
_cell.angle_beta   90.00
_cell.angle_gamma   90.00
#
_symmetry.space_group_name_H-M   'P 1'
#
loop_
_entity.id
_entity.type
_entity.pdbx_description
1 polymer ?
#
loop_
_entity_poly.entity_id
_entity_poly.type
_entity_poly.pdbx_seq_one_letter_code
_entity_poly.pdbx_strand_id
1 'polypeptide(L)'
;MRARRAGKPDAAWEISEEEATVQSRIMAGAGALDMVTWERIRRVPVTSVDGVPMLGVLQLHARDVPAAAWPEGTDVLQVLWCPEDHSGLPGQSDYWDPAVEMRHRSAATVSAVLDPPVPDDIGGRRAPLPCVLDPVEVTDLPDQDELPAELLAAAESWAERHGVEFHRVLACHEGWKVGGWPSWHLTDLVPVTCSCGATARLFLTIDSGGDPGVNVGRFGELRVFTCPADASHPHRLNIQ
;
A
#
# COMPACT_ATOMS: atom_id res chain seq x y z
N MET A 1 -18.53 -14.22 26.14
CA MET A 1 -17.56 -13.61 25.20
C MET A 1 -16.43 -13.01 26.03
N ARG A 2 -15.24 -13.60 26.00
CA ARG A 2 -14.07 -13.04 26.69
C ARG A 2 -13.47 -11.93 25.82
N ALA A 3 -13.03 -10.85 26.45
CA ALA A 3 -12.45 -9.69 25.78
C ALA A 3 -11.30 -10.13 24.86
N ARG A 4 -11.39 -9.74 23.58
CA ARG A 4 -10.37 -9.95 22.57
C ARG A 4 -9.17 -9.07 22.93
N ARG A 5 -7.95 -9.62 22.92
CA ARG A 5 -6.74 -8.86 23.25
C ARG A 5 -6.25 -8.11 22.00
N ALA A 6 -6.18 -6.79 22.09
CA ALA A 6 -5.37 -5.98 21.17
C ALA A 6 -3.88 -6.25 21.42
N GLY A 7 -3.03 -6.03 20.42
CA GLY A 7 -1.58 -6.12 20.55
C GLY A 7 -1.03 -5.19 21.63
N LYS A 8 0.17 -5.50 22.15
CA LYS A 8 0.86 -4.59 23.07
C LYS A 8 1.31 -3.34 22.28
N PRO A 9 0.98 -2.12 22.74
CA PRO A 9 1.21 -0.87 22.00
C PRO A 9 2.65 -0.68 21.52
N ASP A 10 3.62 -1.06 22.35
CA ASP A 10 5.04 -0.75 22.09
C ASP A 10 5.86 -1.98 21.66
N ALA A 11 5.22 -3.15 21.57
CA ALA A 11 5.92 -4.43 21.44
C ALA A 11 5.03 -5.49 20.79
N ALA A 12 4.44 -5.15 19.63
CA ALA A 12 3.51 -6.02 18.91
C ALA A 12 4.07 -7.40 18.56
N TRP A 13 5.40 -7.57 18.58
CA TRP A 13 6.13 -8.80 18.29
C TRP A 13 6.90 -9.38 19.49
N GLU A 14 6.88 -8.72 20.66
CA GLU A 14 7.42 -9.33 21.87
C GLU A 14 6.41 -10.32 22.42
N ILE A 15 6.63 -11.55 22.00
CA ILE A 15 6.02 -12.73 22.57
C ILE A 15 6.63 -12.86 23.98
N SER A 16 5.79 -12.75 25.01
CA SER A 16 6.23 -13.05 26.38
C SER A 16 6.77 -14.47 26.46
N GLU A 17 7.65 -14.74 27.43
CA GLU A 17 8.20 -16.09 27.63
C GLU A 17 7.09 -17.15 27.80
N GLU A 18 5.96 -16.74 28.39
CA GLU A 18 4.74 -17.54 28.47
C GLU A 18 4.13 -17.83 27.09
N GLU A 19 3.96 -16.82 26.25
CA GLU A 19 3.41 -16.97 24.89
C GLU A 19 4.35 -17.78 23.97
N ALA A 20 5.67 -17.63 24.12
CA ALA A 20 6.67 -18.34 23.33
C ALA A 20 6.70 -19.83 23.71
N THR A 21 6.52 -20.13 24.99
CA THR A 21 6.38 -21.50 25.51
C THR A 21 5.10 -22.15 24.99
N VAL A 22 3.98 -21.41 24.96
CA VAL A 22 2.71 -21.88 24.41
C VAL A 22 2.82 -22.14 22.91
N GLN A 23 3.42 -21.22 22.14
CA GLN A 23 3.62 -21.38 20.70
C GLN A 23 4.53 -22.57 20.39
N SER A 24 5.64 -22.72 21.11
CA SER A 24 6.57 -23.85 20.95
C SER A 24 5.88 -25.19 21.25
N ARG A 25 5.01 -25.25 22.26
CA ARG A 25 4.21 -26.43 22.58
C ARG A 25 3.20 -26.76 21.47
N ILE A 26 2.55 -25.77 20.87
CA ILE A 26 1.62 -25.96 19.74
C ILE A 26 2.38 -26.50 18.53
N MET A 27 3.52 -25.89 18.18
CA MET A 27 4.33 -26.29 17.03
C MET A 27 4.97 -27.68 17.21
N ALA A 28 5.38 -28.04 18.43
CA ALA A 28 5.90 -29.37 18.76
C ALA A 28 4.82 -30.47 18.75
N GLY A 29 3.53 -30.11 18.81
CA GLY A 29 2.39 -31.01 18.84
C GLY A 29 1.60 -31.11 17.53
N ALA A 30 2.21 -30.77 16.38
CA ALA A 30 1.59 -30.59 15.05
C ALA A 30 0.90 -31.83 14.40
N GLY A 31 0.31 -32.73 15.21
CA GLY A 31 -0.66 -33.73 14.77
C GLY A 31 -2.12 -33.28 14.88
N ALA A 32 -2.42 -32.23 15.65
CA ALA A 32 -3.75 -31.63 15.73
C ALA A 32 -3.66 -30.13 16.05
N LEU A 33 -4.29 -29.28 15.25
CA LEU A 33 -4.45 -27.85 15.52
C LEU A 33 -5.17 -27.67 16.87
N ASP A 34 -4.48 -27.13 17.87
CA ASP A 34 -5.09 -26.70 19.13
C ASP A 34 -5.93 -25.43 18.88
N MET A 35 -7.16 -25.67 18.45
CA MET A 35 -8.14 -24.62 18.13
C MET A 35 -8.51 -23.77 19.34
N VAL A 36 -8.46 -24.31 20.55
CA VAL A 36 -8.83 -23.59 21.78
C VAL A 36 -7.76 -22.57 22.13
N THR A 37 -6.49 -22.96 22.01
CA THR A 37 -5.38 -22.02 22.21
C THR A 37 -5.30 -21.02 21.05
N TRP A 38 -5.52 -21.46 19.81
CA TRP A 38 -5.61 -20.56 18.65
C TRP A 38 -6.71 -19.50 18.82
N GLU A 39 -7.91 -19.87 19.26
CA GLU A 39 -8.99 -18.90 19.53
C GLU A 39 -8.65 -17.89 20.63
N ARG A 40 -7.76 -18.24 21.56
CA ARG A 40 -7.31 -17.34 22.63
C ARG A 40 -6.22 -16.36 22.19
N ILE A 41 -5.37 -16.75 21.24
CA ILE A 41 -4.22 -15.95 20.81
C ILE A 41 -4.43 -15.28 19.45
N ARG A 42 -5.38 -15.75 18.63
CA ARG A 42 -5.62 -15.18 17.31
C ARG A 42 -6.06 -13.73 17.46
N ARG A 43 -5.38 -12.85 16.72
CA ARG A 43 -5.90 -11.51 16.45
C ARG A 43 -7.04 -11.67 15.45
N VAL A 44 -8.17 -11.06 15.76
CA VAL A 44 -9.31 -10.99 14.84
C VAL A 44 -9.36 -9.54 14.36
N PRO A 45 -9.44 -9.29 13.04
CA PRO A 45 -9.62 -7.94 12.52
C PRO A 45 -10.78 -7.27 13.26
N VAL A 46 -10.52 -6.12 13.86
CA VAL A 46 -11.57 -5.29 14.41
C VAL A 46 -12.12 -4.50 13.24
N THR A 47 -13.43 -4.58 13.02
CA THR A 47 -14.07 -3.75 12.00
C THR A 47 -13.87 -2.29 12.39
N SER A 48 -13.25 -1.50 11.52
CA SER A 48 -13.08 -0.07 11.69
C SER A 48 -14.45 0.59 11.93
N VAL A 49 -14.55 1.39 12.99
CA VAL A 49 -15.70 2.27 13.23
C VAL A 49 -15.35 3.70 12.81
N ASP A 50 -16.34 4.55 12.63
CA ASP A 50 -16.09 5.97 12.34
C ASP A 50 -15.21 6.61 13.43
N GLY A 51 -14.24 7.42 13.03
CA GLY A 51 -13.36 8.16 13.94
C GLY A 51 -12.05 7.45 14.33
N VAL A 52 -11.67 6.36 13.66
CA VAL A 52 -10.33 5.75 13.83
C VAL A 52 -9.23 6.75 13.42
N PRO A 53 -8.17 6.94 14.21
CA PRO A 53 -7.04 7.78 13.83
C PRO A 53 -6.34 7.18 12.60
N MET A 54 -6.15 8.02 11.57
CA MET A 54 -5.40 7.65 10.37
C MET A 54 -3.92 8.01 10.56
N LEU A 55 -3.03 7.11 10.13
CA LEU A 55 -1.59 7.36 10.09
C LEU A 55 -1.24 8.19 8.85
N GLY A 56 -0.33 9.15 9.00
CA GLY A 56 0.29 9.83 7.87
C GLY A 56 1.38 8.97 7.25
N VAL A 57 1.25 8.65 5.96
CA VAL A 57 2.15 7.73 5.26
C VAL A 57 3.09 8.47 4.32
N LEU A 58 2.54 9.41 3.56
CA LEU A 58 3.27 10.13 2.53
C LEU A 58 2.73 11.55 2.44
N GLN A 59 3.62 12.53 2.31
CA GLN A 59 3.25 13.89 1.94
C GLN A 59 4.09 14.33 0.75
N LEU A 60 3.42 14.78 -0.31
CA LEU A 60 4.04 15.27 -1.53
C LEU A 60 3.74 16.74 -1.73
N HIS A 61 4.73 17.51 -2.19
CA HIS A 61 4.50 18.84 -2.73
C HIS A 61 4.48 18.81 -4.25
N ALA A 62 3.60 19.59 -4.86
CA ALA A 62 3.46 19.66 -6.32
C ALA A 62 4.76 20.04 -7.04
N ARG A 63 5.62 20.86 -6.41
CA ARG A 63 6.93 21.23 -6.94
C ARG A 63 7.91 20.05 -7.06
N ASP A 64 7.75 19.03 -6.22
CA ASP A 64 8.67 17.88 -6.15
C ASP A 64 8.19 16.74 -7.07
N VAL A 65 6.92 16.75 -7.47
CA VAL A 65 6.28 15.78 -8.38
C VAL A 65 5.35 16.50 -9.37
N PRO A 66 5.90 17.32 -10.28
CA PRO A 66 5.11 18.18 -11.17
C PRO A 66 4.31 17.42 -12.23
N ALA A 67 4.68 16.18 -12.54
CA ALA A 67 3.97 15.33 -13.50
C ALA A 67 2.69 14.70 -12.94
N ALA A 68 2.48 14.73 -11.61
CA ALA A 68 1.26 14.22 -10.99
C ALA A 68 0.05 15.11 -11.30
N ALA A 69 -1.15 14.52 -11.23
CA ALA A 69 -2.39 15.27 -11.41
C ALA A 69 -2.75 16.05 -10.13
N TRP A 70 -2.74 17.38 -10.21
CA TRP A 70 -3.04 18.27 -9.09
C TRP A 70 -4.39 18.97 -9.28
N PRO A 71 -5.34 18.84 -8.33
CA PRO A 71 -6.55 19.66 -8.32
C PRO A 71 -6.22 21.16 -8.25
N GLU A 72 -7.11 21.99 -8.81
CA GLU A 72 -6.96 23.43 -8.83
C GLU A 72 -6.81 24.00 -7.40
N GLY A 73 -5.82 24.87 -7.21
CA GLY A 73 -5.58 25.54 -5.92
C GLY A 73 -4.92 24.67 -4.84
N THR A 74 -4.48 23.46 -5.17
CA THR A 74 -3.76 22.56 -4.26
C THR A 74 -2.30 22.36 -4.71
N ASP A 75 -1.39 22.32 -3.74
CA ASP A 75 0.06 22.12 -3.95
C ASP A 75 0.68 21.15 -2.93
N VAL A 76 -0.16 20.51 -2.10
CA VAL A 76 0.20 19.47 -1.14
C VAL A 76 -0.79 18.31 -1.22
N LEU A 77 -0.27 17.09 -1.32
CA LEU A 77 -1.04 15.86 -1.16
C LEU A 77 -0.58 15.16 0.12
N GLN A 78 -1.54 14.80 0.97
CA GLN A 78 -1.33 13.93 2.12
C GLN A 78 -2.01 12.59 1.87
N VAL A 79 -1.25 11.50 1.97
CA VAL A 79 -1.74 10.13 1.95
C VAL A 79 -1.80 9.63 3.38
N LEU A 80 -3.00 9.28 3.80
CA LEU A 80 -3.28 8.76 5.13
C LEU A 80 -3.85 7.35 5.00
N TRP A 81 -3.60 6.47 5.97
CA TRP A 81 -4.28 5.18 5.99
C TRP A 81 -4.73 4.72 7.38
N CYS A 82 -5.74 3.86 7.39
CA CYS A 82 -6.17 3.15 8.58
C CYS A 82 -5.15 2.04 8.89
N PRO A 83 -4.61 1.92 10.11
CA PRO A 83 -3.63 0.88 10.44
C PRO A 83 -4.21 -0.55 10.46
N GLU A 84 -5.53 -0.68 10.40
CA GLU A 84 -6.27 -1.94 10.43
C GLU A 84 -6.51 -2.49 9.03
N ASP A 85 -6.63 -3.82 8.93
CA ASP A 85 -6.95 -4.49 7.66
C ASP A 85 -8.46 -4.44 7.41
N HIS A 86 -8.86 -4.05 6.19
CA HIS A 86 -10.24 -3.99 5.76
C HIS A 86 -10.56 -5.08 4.76
N SER A 87 -11.54 -5.93 5.09
CA SER A 87 -12.05 -7.00 4.20
C SER A 87 -13.04 -6.50 3.13
N GLY A 88 -12.81 -5.29 2.62
CA GLY A 88 -13.69 -4.59 1.69
C GLY A 88 -13.74 -3.09 1.94
N LEU A 89 -13.93 -2.34 0.87
CA LEU A 89 -14.06 -0.88 0.85
C LEU A 89 -15.32 -0.47 0.07
N PRO A 90 -15.80 0.77 0.23
CA PRO A 90 -16.88 1.29 -0.60
C PRO A 90 -16.58 1.12 -2.10
N GLY A 91 -17.36 0.28 -2.77
CA GLY A 91 -17.19 -0.04 -4.19
C GLY A 91 -16.08 -1.05 -4.53
N GLN A 92 -15.46 -1.72 -3.55
CA GLN A 92 -14.44 -2.76 -3.73
C GLN A 92 -14.61 -3.85 -2.65
N SER A 93 -15.40 -4.89 -2.92
CA SER A 93 -15.69 -5.96 -1.94
C SER A 93 -14.53 -6.92 -1.72
N ASP A 94 -13.68 -7.13 -2.73
CA ASP A 94 -12.59 -8.10 -2.72
C ASP A 94 -11.25 -7.42 -2.43
N TYR A 95 -11.17 -6.75 -1.28
CA TYR A 95 -9.98 -6.06 -0.81
C TYR A 95 -9.59 -6.53 0.59
N TRP A 96 -8.29 -6.60 0.89
CA TRP A 96 -7.77 -6.99 2.19
C TRP A 96 -6.45 -6.26 2.50
N ASP A 97 -6.53 -5.01 2.97
CA ASP A 97 -5.41 -4.22 3.50
C ASP A 97 -5.93 -2.89 4.14
N PRO A 98 -5.09 -1.90 4.53
CA PRO A 98 -5.50 -0.57 4.96
C PRO A 98 -6.45 0.15 4.01
N ALA A 99 -7.43 0.83 4.57
CA ALA A 99 -8.16 1.86 3.85
C ALA A 99 -7.26 3.10 3.68
N VAL A 100 -7.14 3.62 2.46
CA VAL A 100 -6.34 4.81 2.13
C VAL A 100 -7.24 6.01 1.89
N GLU A 101 -6.82 7.17 2.39
CA GLU A 101 -7.43 8.48 2.20
C GLU A 101 -6.39 9.43 1.60
N MET A 102 -6.76 10.12 0.51
CA MET A 102 -5.92 11.12 -0.14
C MET A 102 -6.51 12.51 0.05
N ARG A 103 -5.72 13.43 0.62
CA ARG A 103 -6.14 14.81 0.90
C ARG A 103 -5.27 15.81 0.17
N HIS A 104 -5.87 16.43 -0.83
CA HIS A 104 -5.28 17.57 -1.53
C HIS A 104 -5.54 18.86 -0.75
N ARG A 105 -4.50 19.66 -0.55
CA ARG A 105 -4.51 20.89 0.24
C ARG A 105 -3.66 21.96 -0.42
N SER A 106 -3.91 23.21 -0.02
CA SER A 106 -2.97 24.30 -0.24
C SER A 106 -2.03 24.41 0.96
N ALA A 107 -0.72 24.45 0.74
CA ALA A 107 0.29 24.68 1.77
C ALA A 107 0.02 25.98 2.53
N ALA A 108 -0.52 26.99 1.85
CA ALA A 108 -0.87 28.28 2.45
C ALA A 108 -1.99 28.18 3.51
N THR A 109 -2.80 27.11 3.48
CA THR A 109 -3.87 26.87 4.47
C THR A 109 -3.42 25.94 5.60
N VAL A 110 -2.22 25.36 5.50
CA VAL A 110 -1.63 24.54 6.57
C VAL A 110 -1.03 25.46 7.63
N SER A 111 -1.70 25.58 8.76
CA SER A 111 -1.33 26.54 9.81
C SER A 111 -0.40 25.96 10.89
N ALA A 112 -0.74 24.77 11.41
CA ALA A 112 0.00 24.11 12.48
C ALA A 112 0.31 22.66 12.11
N VAL A 113 1.56 22.27 12.30
CA VAL A 113 1.95 20.86 12.32
C VAL A 113 1.48 20.30 13.66
N LEU A 114 0.59 19.32 13.61
CA LEU A 114 0.11 18.61 14.79
C LEU A 114 0.97 17.37 15.00
N ASP A 115 1.09 16.94 16.25
CA ASP A 115 1.61 15.61 16.54
C ASP A 115 0.67 14.57 15.91
N PRO A 116 1.18 13.66 15.05
CA PRO A 116 0.34 12.66 14.42
C PRO A 116 -0.26 11.76 15.51
N PRO A 117 -1.56 11.43 15.44
CA PRO A 117 -2.13 10.46 16.35
C PRO A 117 -1.41 9.12 16.14
N VAL A 118 -0.89 8.55 17.22
CA VAL A 118 -0.30 7.22 17.23
C VAL A 118 -1.40 6.24 17.65
N PRO A 119 -1.86 5.33 16.78
CA PRO A 119 -2.81 4.30 17.14
C PRO A 119 -2.28 3.42 18.27
N ASP A 120 -3.16 2.99 19.17
CA ASP A 120 -2.79 2.15 20.33
C ASP A 120 -2.26 0.76 19.93
N ASP A 121 -2.54 0.28 18.71
CA ASP A 121 -2.01 -0.95 18.12
C ASP A 121 -1.65 -0.68 16.67
N ILE A 122 -0.38 -0.35 16.40
CA ILE A 122 0.15 -0.41 15.03
C ILE A 122 0.61 -1.86 14.82
N GLY A 123 -0.34 -2.73 14.46
CA GLY A 123 0.01 -4.06 13.99
C GLY A 123 0.87 -3.95 12.74
N GLY A 124 1.93 -4.76 12.60
CA GLY A 124 2.77 -4.70 11.40
C GLY A 124 3.68 -3.47 11.32
N ARG A 125 4.67 -3.50 10.44
CA ARG A 125 5.48 -2.32 10.09
C ARG A 125 4.65 -1.37 9.21
N ARG A 126 3.46 -0.95 9.66
CA ARG A 126 2.50 -0.14 8.88
C ARG A 126 2.67 1.36 9.08
N ALA A 127 3.56 1.76 9.98
CA ALA A 127 3.99 3.15 10.12
C ALA A 127 5.36 3.31 9.45
N PRO A 128 5.49 4.19 8.45
CA PRO A 128 6.81 4.52 7.90
C PRO A 128 7.67 5.20 8.97
N LEU A 129 8.97 4.93 8.94
CA LEU A 129 9.94 5.76 9.64
C LEU A 129 9.91 7.18 9.05
N PRO A 130 9.79 8.23 9.88
CA PRO A 130 9.81 9.60 9.38
C PRO A 130 11.08 9.88 8.59
N CYS A 131 10.92 10.27 7.33
CA CYS A 131 12.03 10.58 6.43
C CYS A 131 11.67 11.76 5.50
N VAL A 132 12.69 12.33 4.87
CA VAL A 132 12.52 13.27 3.75
C VAL A 132 12.68 12.47 2.46
N LEU A 133 11.88 12.81 1.45
CA LEU A 133 11.95 12.18 0.14
C LEU A 133 13.02 12.87 -0.72
N ASP A 134 13.67 12.10 -1.58
CA ASP A 134 14.54 12.58 -2.65
C ASP A 134 14.02 12.03 -4.00
N PRO A 135 12.96 12.63 -4.57
CA PRO A 135 12.32 12.10 -5.76
C PRO A 135 13.26 12.16 -6.98
N VAL A 136 13.31 11.08 -7.75
CA VAL A 136 14.05 10.98 -9.01
C VAL A 136 13.07 10.67 -10.13
N GLU A 137 13.14 11.42 -11.22
CA GLU A 137 12.36 11.13 -12.42
C GLU A 137 13.01 9.97 -13.20
N VAL A 138 12.22 8.93 -13.47
CA VAL A 138 12.65 7.72 -14.17
C VAL A 138 11.61 7.35 -15.23
N THR A 139 12.08 6.85 -16.36
CA THR A 139 11.20 6.26 -17.38
C THR A 139 10.73 4.89 -16.92
N ASP A 140 9.44 4.75 -16.67
CA ASP A 140 8.80 3.48 -16.33
C ASP A 140 7.97 2.98 -17.51
N LEU A 141 8.22 1.75 -17.97
CA LEU A 141 7.51 1.14 -19.09
C LEU A 141 6.39 0.20 -18.60
N PRO A 142 5.34 0.00 -19.41
CA PRO A 142 4.23 -0.90 -19.06
C PRO A 142 4.67 -2.35 -18.91
N ASP A 143 3.83 -3.12 -18.21
CA ASP A 143 3.92 -4.57 -18.16
C ASP A 143 3.84 -5.14 -19.60
N GLN A 144 4.49 -6.28 -19.82
CA GLN A 144 4.51 -6.94 -21.11
C GLN A 144 3.10 -7.26 -21.63
N ASP A 145 2.15 -7.56 -20.73
CA ASP A 145 0.77 -7.89 -21.09
C ASP A 145 -0.07 -6.66 -21.50
N GLU A 146 0.43 -5.45 -21.24
CA GLU A 146 -0.16 -4.19 -21.73
C GLU A 146 0.34 -3.80 -23.12
N LEU A 147 1.38 -4.47 -23.62
CA LEU A 147 2.00 -4.15 -24.90
C LEU A 147 1.43 -4.99 -26.05
N PRO A 148 1.16 -4.37 -27.21
CA PRO A 148 0.98 -5.10 -28.45
C PRO A 148 2.20 -5.99 -28.75
N ALA A 149 1.96 -7.19 -29.27
CA ALA A 149 3.02 -8.20 -29.49
C ALA A 149 4.21 -7.67 -30.32
N GLU A 150 3.96 -6.84 -31.33
CA GLU A 150 5.04 -6.24 -32.14
C GLU A 150 5.92 -5.27 -31.34
N LEU A 151 5.33 -4.51 -30.41
CA LEU A 151 6.06 -3.59 -29.55
C LEU A 151 6.82 -4.34 -28.46
N LEU A 152 6.23 -5.37 -27.87
CA LEU A 152 6.92 -6.23 -26.91
C LEU A 152 8.16 -6.87 -27.55
N ALA A 153 8.02 -7.48 -28.73
CA ALA A 153 9.14 -8.10 -29.44
C ALA A 153 10.26 -7.09 -29.76
N ALA A 154 9.89 -5.86 -30.14
CA ALA A 154 10.85 -4.79 -30.39
C ALA A 154 11.57 -4.35 -29.10
N ALA A 155 10.85 -4.25 -27.99
CA ALA A 155 11.38 -3.88 -26.68
C ALA A 155 12.31 -4.96 -26.12
N GLU A 156 11.93 -6.23 -26.21
CA GLU A 156 12.77 -7.38 -25.83
C GLU A 156 14.05 -7.44 -26.67
N SER A 157 13.93 -7.28 -28.00
CA SER A 157 15.10 -7.24 -28.89
C SER A 157 16.03 -6.08 -28.55
N TRP A 158 15.48 -4.93 -28.15
CA TRP A 158 16.29 -3.80 -27.70
C TRP A 158 16.99 -4.11 -26.38
N ALA A 159 16.26 -4.64 -25.40
CA ALA A 159 16.79 -5.00 -24.09
C ALA A 159 17.93 -6.03 -24.20
N GLU A 160 17.74 -7.07 -25.00
CA GLU A 160 18.74 -8.12 -25.25
C GLU A 160 20.03 -7.54 -25.82
N ARG A 161 19.95 -6.62 -26.80
CA ARG A 161 21.13 -5.95 -27.37
C ARG A 161 21.91 -5.12 -26.35
N HIS A 162 21.26 -4.70 -25.26
CA HIS A 162 21.88 -3.96 -24.16
C HIS A 162 22.20 -4.85 -22.95
N GLY A 163 22.00 -6.16 -23.06
CA GLY A 163 22.32 -7.12 -21.99
C GLY A 163 21.39 -7.03 -20.78
N VAL A 164 20.16 -6.56 -20.98
CA VAL A 164 19.14 -6.44 -19.92
C VAL A 164 17.86 -7.17 -20.31
N GLU A 165 17.03 -7.51 -19.32
CA GLU A 165 15.71 -8.10 -19.54
C GLU A 165 14.65 -7.01 -19.43
N PHE A 166 13.77 -6.89 -20.44
CA PHE A 166 12.73 -5.85 -20.49
C PHE A 166 11.89 -5.83 -19.21
N HIS A 167 11.33 -6.97 -18.83
CA HIS A 167 10.42 -7.11 -17.68
C HIS A 167 11.08 -6.89 -16.32
N ARG A 168 12.43 -6.92 -16.23
CA ARG A 168 13.15 -6.75 -14.95
C ARG A 168 13.74 -5.36 -14.77
N VAL A 169 14.11 -4.71 -15.87
CA VAL A 169 14.95 -3.50 -15.82
C VAL A 169 14.21 -2.28 -16.32
N LEU A 170 13.25 -2.45 -17.24
CA LEU A 170 12.63 -1.33 -17.95
C LEU A 170 11.15 -1.19 -17.65
N ALA A 171 10.47 -2.30 -17.35
CA ALA A 171 9.04 -2.33 -17.07
C ALA A 171 8.75 -2.32 -15.57
N CYS A 172 7.67 -1.63 -15.21
CA CYS A 172 7.05 -1.63 -13.90
C CYS A 172 8.04 -1.55 -12.74
N HIS A 173 8.87 -0.50 -12.74
CA HIS A 173 9.90 -0.28 -11.71
C HIS A 173 9.36 -0.53 -10.30
N GLU A 174 10.12 -1.31 -9.53
CA GLU A 174 9.85 -1.63 -8.13
C GLU A 174 10.02 -0.41 -7.20
N GLY A 175 9.57 -0.54 -5.97
CA GLY A 175 9.68 0.51 -4.96
C GLY A 175 8.56 1.55 -5.00
N TRP A 176 8.78 2.62 -4.23
CA TRP A 176 7.81 3.70 -4.08
C TRP A 176 7.87 4.63 -5.29
N LYS A 177 6.73 4.85 -5.95
CA LYS A 177 6.67 5.72 -7.13
C LYS A 177 5.34 6.43 -7.27
N VAL A 178 5.38 7.61 -7.88
CA VAL A 178 4.21 8.43 -8.22
C VAL A 178 4.04 8.38 -9.75
N GLY A 179 2.90 7.89 -10.20
CA GLY A 179 2.65 7.56 -11.61
C GLY A 179 3.34 6.27 -12.04
N GLY A 180 3.76 6.23 -13.31
CA GLY A 180 4.36 5.04 -13.91
C GLY A 180 3.33 3.96 -14.25
N TRP A 181 3.78 2.70 -14.25
CA TRP A 181 2.97 1.53 -14.59
C TRP A 181 2.91 0.51 -13.45
N PRO A 182 1.74 -0.11 -13.20
CA PRO A 182 1.61 -1.12 -12.17
C PRO A 182 2.26 -2.44 -12.61
N SER A 183 2.89 -3.17 -11.69
CA SER A 183 3.32 -4.54 -11.96
C SER A 183 2.15 -5.52 -11.78
N TRP A 184 2.15 -6.60 -12.56
CA TRP A 184 1.18 -7.70 -12.43
C TRP A 184 1.89 -9.01 -12.12
N HIS A 185 2.91 -8.97 -11.27
CA HIS A 185 3.83 -10.08 -11.08
C HIS A 185 3.27 -11.23 -10.22
N LEU A 186 2.17 -11.00 -9.48
CA LEU A 186 1.49 -12.03 -8.66
C LEU A 186 0.12 -12.46 -9.19
N THR A 187 -0.46 -11.71 -10.12
CA THR A 187 -1.79 -11.98 -10.68
C THR A 187 -1.79 -11.67 -12.16
N ASP A 188 -2.74 -12.22 -12.91
CA ASP A 188 -2.99 -11.73 -14.27
C ASP A 188 -3.30 -10.23 -14.25
N LEU A 189 -3.09 -9.58 -15.40
CA LEU A 189 -3.44 -8.19 -15.57
C LEU A 189 -4.95 -7.97 -15.40
N VAL A 190 -5.33 -7.10 -14.46
CA VAL A 190 -6.74 -6.74 -14.22
C VAL A 190 -6.95 -5.25 -14.46
N PRO A 191 -7.74 -4.85 -15.47
CA PRO A 191 -8.05 -3.44 -15.70
C PRO A 191 -8.79 -2.82 -14.51
N VAL A 192 -8.21 -1.79 -13.91
CA VAL A 192 -8.86 -1.05 -12.82
C VAL A 192 -9.77 0.02 -13.41
N THR A 193 -11.06 -0.02 -13.09
CA THR A 193 -12.05 0.89 -13.69
C THR A 193 -12.59 1.87 -12.64
N CYS A 194 -12.65 3.15 -13.00
CA CYS A 194 -13.26 4.20 -12.20
C CYS A 194 -14.80 4.05 -12.16
N SER A 195 -15.46 4.64 -11.18
CA SER A 195 -16.93 4.72 -11.10
C SER A 195 -17.59 5.35 -12.34
N CYS A 196 -16.87 6.18 -13.10
CA CYS A 196 -17.37 6.74 -14.36
C CYS A 196 -17.18 5.84 -15.59
N GLY A 197 -16.53 4.68 -15.45
CA GLY A 197 -16.26 3.74 -16.53
C GLY A 197 -14.93 3.96 -17.26
N ALA A 198 -14.18 5.02 -16.96
CA ALA A 198 -12.83 5.21 -17.50
C ALA A 198 -11.84 4.23 -16.85
N THR A 199 -10.87 3.73 -17.63
CA THR A 199 -9.71 3.00 -17.10
C THR A 199 -8.92 3.93 -16.19
N ALA A 200 -8.81 3.56 -14.91
CA ALA A 200 -8.05 4.30 -13.93
C ALA A 200 -6.55 4.16 -14.22
N ARG A 201 -5.78 5.18 -13.83
CA ARG A 201 -4.32 5.18 -13.99
C ARG A 201 -3.65 4.99 -12.64
N LEU A 202 -2.50 4.32 -12.64
CA LEU A 202 -1.66 4.26 -11.44
C LEU A 202 -1.27 5.68 -11.04
N PHE A 203 -1.54 6.01 -9.79
CA PHE A 203 -1.15 7.28 -9.18
C PHE A 203 0.01 7.10 -8.20
N LEU A 204 -0.03 6.04 -7.38
CA LEU A 204 0.98 5.79 -6.36
C LEU A 204 1.17 4.29 -6.17
N THR A 205 2.43 3.84 -6.09
CA THR A 205 2.82 2.55 -5.53
C THR A 205 3.53 2.77 -4.19
N ILE A 206 3.12 2.03 -3.18
CA ILE A 206 3.77 1.91 -1.87
C ILE A 206 4.25 0.46 -1.76
N ASP A 207 5.56 0.29 -1.75
CA ASP A 207 6.19 -1.03 -1.69
C ASP A 207 6.57 -1.42 -0.25
N SER A 208 6.58 -2.71 0.02
CA SER A 208 7.03 -3.28 1.28
C SER A 208 8.55 -3.34 1.37
N GLY A 209 9.06 -3.19 2.58
CA GLY A 209 10.49 -3.24 2.85
C GLY A 209 11.19 -1.93 2.52
N GLY A 210 12.52 -2.01 2.35
CA GLY A 210 13.38 -0.86 2.10
C GLY A 210 13.24 0.24 3.15
N ASP A 211 13.62 1.46 2.75
CA ASP A 211 13.22 2.68 3.44
C ASP A 211 11.89 3.18 2.85
N PRO A 212 10.91 3.62 3.66
CA PRO A 212 10.96 3.90 5.10
C PRO A 212 10.56 2.73 6.01
N GLY A 213 10.70 1.48 5.56
CA GLY A 213 10.51 0.29 6.39
C GLY A 213 9.04 -0.08 6.61
N VAL A 214 8.21 0.14 5.59
CA VAL A 214 6.76 -0.16 5.62
C VAL A 214 6.49 -1.60 5.17
N ASN A 215 5.37 -2.18 5.59
CA ASN A 215 4.89 -3.46 5.13
C ASN A 215 3.39 -3.40 4.85
N VAL A 216 3.01 -3.80 3.64
CA VAL A 216 1.63 -3.94 3.17
C VAL A 216 1.38 -5.40 2.78
N GLY A 217 0.18 -5.89 3.07
CA GLY A 217 -0.22 -7.28 2.82
C GLY A 217 0.77 -8.32 3.36
N ARG A 218 1.27 -9.17 2.46
CA ARG A 218 2.25 -10.23 2.77
C ARG A 218 3.64 -9.88 2.25
N PHE A 219 4.11 -8.67 2.53
CA PHE A 219 5.33 -8.11 1.95
C PHE A 219 5.17 -7.86 0.44
N GLY A 220 4.08 -7.18 0.11
CA GLY A 220 3.68 -6.89 -1.26
C GLY A 220 3.70 -5.40 -1.59
N GLU A 221 2.90 -5.01 -2.56
CA GLU A 221 2.75 -3.62 -3.01
C GLU A 221 1.29 -3.15 -2.86
N LEU A 222 1.08 -1.96 -2.31
CA LEU A 222 -0.20 -1.26 -2.33
C LEU A 222 -0.18 -0.22 -3.44
N ARG A 223 -1.21 -0.25 -4.28
CA ARG A 223 -1.33 0.66 -5.44
C ARG A 223 -2.61 1.46 -5.36
N VAL A 224 -2.49 2.76 -5.60
CA VAL A 224 -3.60 3.71 -5.66
C VAL A 224 -3.82 4.10 -7.12
N PHE A 225 -5.05 3.92 -7.59
CA PHE A 225 -5.46 4.27 -8.93
C PHE A 225 -6.45 5.44 -8.92
N THR A 226 -6.23 6.42 -9.79
CA THR A 226 -7.10 7.60 -9.92
C THR A 226 -7.73 7.67 -11.30
N CYS A 227 -8.88 8.34 -11.37
CA CYS A 227 -9.55 8.62 -12.63
C CYS A 227 -8.70 9.62 -13.45
N PRO A 228 -8.43 9.34 -14.74
CA PRO A 228 -7.72 10.30 -15.58
C PRO A 228 -8.59 11.50 -16.01
N ALA A 229 -9.92 11.38 -15.91
CA ALA A 229 -10.85 12.42 -16.35
C ALA A 229 -11.25 13.39 -15.23
N ASP A 230 -11.28 12.93 -13.98
CA ASP A 230 -11.73 13.73 -12.84
C ASP A 230 -11.12 13.22 -11.53
N ALA A 231 -10.21 13.99 -10.95
CA ALA A 231 -9.51 13.65 -9.71
C ALA A 231 -10.42 13.63 -8.46
N SER A 232 -11.66 14.13 -8.56
CA SER A 232 -12.65 14.06 -7.48
C SER A 232 -13.34 12.70 -7.36
N HIS A 233 -13.25 11.87 -8.39
CA HIS A 233 -13.78 10.51 -8.32
C HIS A 233 -13.03 9.66 -7.29
N PRO A 234 -13.72 8.75 -6.58
CA PRO A 234 -13.08 7.87 -5.62
C PRO A 234 -11.94 7.07 -6.26
N HIS A 235 -10.79 7.02 -5.59
CA HIS A 235 -9.68 6.16 -5.99
C HIS A 235 -10.02 4.67 -5.81
N ARG A 236 -9.26 3.84 -6.51
CA ARG A 236 -9.30 2.38 -6.39
C ARG A 236 -7.98 1.91 -5.79
N LEU A 237 -8.05 0.83 -5.00
CA LEU A 237 -6.90 0.24 -4.35
C LEU A 237 -6.72 -1.18 -4.87
N ASN A 238 -5.47 -1.52 -5.13
CA ASN A 238 -5.06 -2.88 -5.46
C ASN A 238 -3.90 -3.24 -4.55
N ILE A 239 -3.88 -4.51 -4.14
CA ILE A 239 -2.76 -5.10 -3.43
C ILE A 239 -2.33 -6.37 -4.14
N GLN A 240 -1.02 -6.59 -4.21
CA GLN A 240 -0.40 -7.83 -4.68
C GLN A 240 0.60 -8.28 -3.64
#